data_AF-A0AAX0PXN6-F1
#
_entry.id   AF-A0AAX0PXN6-F1
#
_cell.length_a   1.000
_cell.length_b   1.000
_cell.length_c   1.000
_cell.angle_alpha   90.00
_cell.angle_beta   90.00
_cell.angle_gamma   90.00
#
_symmetry.space_group_name_H-M   'P 1'
#
loop_
_entity.id
_entity.type
_entity.pdbx_description
1 polymer ?
#
loop_
_entity_poly.entity_id
_entity_poly.type
_entity_poly.pdbx_seq_one_letter_code
_entity_poly.pdbx_strand_id
1 'polypeptide(L)'
;LFFIGNMIRHNTSMSRNLLKHIEGDETVATIIPERELFNKATARHASIFELANHDESILKQNQKFIEHADHLFQELANKTK
;
A
#
# COMPACT_ATOMS: atom_id res chain seq x y z
N LEU A 1 -8.60 2.60 17.32
CA LEU A 1 -7.32 2.92 16.67
C LEU A 1 -7.08 1.84 15.62
N PHE A 2 -6.71 2.20 14.39
CA PHE A 2 -6.42 1.24 13.32
C PHE A 2 -4.94 1.33 12.91
N PHE A 3 -4.34 0.19 12.61
CA PHE A 3 -2.95 0.05 12.18
C PHE A 3 -2.85 -0.38 10.71
N ILE A 4 -1.77 0.03 10.04
CA ILE A 4 -1.44 -0.36 8.67
C ILE A 4 -0.07 -1.04 8.68
N GLY A 5 -0.01 -2.30 8.25
CA GLY A 5 1.23 -3.04 8.08
C GLY A 5 1.98 -2.57 6.83
N ASN A 6 2.86 -1.58 6.96
CA ASN A 6 3.57 -0.98 5.83
C ASN A 6 4.89 -1.71 5.49
N MET A 7 5.40 -1.50 4.27
CA MET A 7 6.68 -2.00 3.76
C MET A 7 6.87 -3.52 3.90
N ILE A 8 5.80 -4.29 3.66
CA ILE A 8 5.90 -5.75 3.70
C ILE A 8 6.69 -6.24 2.49
N ARG A 9 7.90 -6.75 2.74
CA ARG A 9 8.82 -7.25 1.72
C ARG A 9 8.65 -8.74 1.50
N HIS A 10 8.73 -9.17 0.25
CA HIS A 10 8.81 -10.59 -0.06
C HIS A 10 10.11 -11.18 0.51
N ASN A 11 9.99 -12.39 1.06
CA ASN A 11 11.11 -13.24 1.48
C ASN A 11 11.96 -12.77 2.67
N THR A 12 11.59 -11.71 3.39
CA THR A 12 12.28 -11.35 4.64
C THR A 12 11.69 -12.08 5.85
N SER A 13 12.55 -12.51 6.78
CA SER A 13 12.10 -13.11 8.05
C SER A 13 11.26 -12.13 8.86
N MET A 14 11.64 -10.84 8.85
CA MET A 14 10.92 -9.78 9.56
C MET A 14 9.51 -9.58 9.02
N SER A 15 9.31 -9.48 7.70
CA SER A 15 7.96 -9.34 7.13
C SER A 15 7.11 -10.58 7.39
N ARG A 16 7.68 -11.80 7.30
CA ARG A 16 6.95 -13.03 7.66
C ARG A 16 6.53 -13.06 9.13
N ASN A 17 7.42 -12.65 10.04
CA ASN A 17 7.12 -12.64 11.47
C ASN A 17 6.06 -11.59 11.81
N LEU A 18 6.15 -10.39 11.21
CA LEU A 18 5.15 -9.35 11.37
C LEU A 18 3.78 -9.83 10.89
N LEU A 19 3.70 -10.42 9.69
CA LEU A 19 2.45 -10.95 9.13
C LEU A 19 1.81 -11.99 10.05
N LYS A 20 2.59 -12.91 10.63
CA LYS A 20 2.09 -13.89 11.61
C LYS A 20 1.59 -13.25 12.90
N HIS A 21 2.21 -12.16 13.33
CA HIS A 21 1.84 -11.49 14.58
C HIS A 21 0.54 -10.69 14.46
N ILE A 22 0.30 -10.13 13.27
CA ILE A 22 -0.91 -9.34 12.97
C ILE A 22 -2.02 -10.18 12.33
N GLU A 23 -1.82 -11.48 12.16
CA GLU A 23 -2.79 -12.38 11.55
C GLU A 23 -4.03 -12.48 12.45
N GLY A 24 -5.19 -12.08 11.91
CA GLY A 24 -6.46 -12.08 12.65
C GLY A 24 -6.64 -10.89 13.62
N ASP A 25 -5.71 -9.95 13.66
CA ASP A 25 -5.85 -8.73 14.47
C ASP A 25 -6.83 -7.75 13.79
N GLU A 26 -8.03 -7.60 14.36
CA GLU A 26 -9.07 -6.69 13.84
C GLU A 26 -8.67 -5.21 13.87
N THR A 27 -7.66 -4.85 14.67
CA THR A 27 -7.13 -3.48 14.70
C THR A 27 -6.22 -3.18 13.51
N VAL A 28 -5.80 -4.20 12.75
CA VAL A 28 -4.98 -4.05 11.56
C VAL A 28 -5.90 -3.92 10.36
N ALA A 29 -6.00 -2.71 9.83
CA ALA A 29 -6.95 -2.41 8.78
C ALA A 29 -6.47 -2.92 7.41
N THR A 30 -5.17 -2.95 7.16
CA THR A 30 -4.60 -3.47 5.91
C THR A 30 -3.07 -3.63 5.93
N ILE A 31 -2.53 -4.22 4.86
CA ILE A 31 -1.11 -4.43 4.59
C ILE A 31 -0.73 -3.73 3.27
N ILE A 32 0.33 -2.93 3.30
CA ILE A 32 0.93 -2.31 2.12
C ILE A 32 2.27 -2.98 1.82
N PRO A 33 2.41 -3.65 0.66
CA PRO A 33 3.67 -4.26 0.26
C PRO A 33 4.71 -3.21 -0.11
N GLU A 34 5.98 -3.58 0.02
CA GLU A 34 7.05 -2.79 -0.58
C GLU A 34 6.91 -2.77 -2.11
N ARG A 35 6.93 -1.57 -2.71
CA ARG A 35 6.94 -1.39 -4.17
C ARG A 35 7.80 -0.19 -4.55
N GLU A 36 8.53 -0.33 -5.65
CA GLU A 36 9.36 0.75 -6.23
C GLU A 36 8.52 1.99 -6.63
N LEU A 37 7.22 1.81 -6.88
CA LEU A 37 6.30 2.90 -7.15
C LEU A 37 6.35 4.00 -6.07
N PHE A 38 6.47 3.63 -4.79
CA PHE A 38 6.55 4.59 -3.68
C PHE A 38 7.84 5.40 -3.70
N ASN A 39 8.96 4.78 -4.05
CA ASN A 39 10.24 5.46 -4.20
C ASN A 39 10.18 6.48 -5.34
N LYS A 40 9.63 6.07 -6.49
CA LYS A 40 9.42 6.95 -7.65
C LYS A 40 8.51 8.14 -7.34
N ALA A 41 7.42 7.90 -6.61
CA ALA A 41 6.47 8.93 -6.19
C ALA A 41 7.14 9.94 -5.24
N THR A 42 7.87 9.44 -4.24
CA THR A 42 8.65 10.26 -3.30
C THR A 42 9.67 11.14 -4.02
N ALA A 43 10.42 10.59 -4.98
CA ALA A 43 11.41 11.34 -5.74
C ALA A 43 10.81 12.45 -6.62
N ARG A 44 9.53 12.33 -7.00
CA ARG A 44 8.77 13.32 -7.77
C ARG A 44 7.91 14.22 -6.89
N HIS A 45 8.01 14.13 -5.56
CA HIS A 45 7.19 14.86 -4.60
C HIS A 45 5.68 14.75 -4.89
N ALA A 46 5.24 13.57 -5.33
CA ALA A 46 3.87 13.27 -5.69
C ALA A 46 3.38 12.01 -4.96
N SER A 47 2.07 11.85 -4.85
CA SER A 47 1.44 10.60 -4.46
C SER A 47 1.57 9.55 -5.58
N ILE A 48 1.37 8.27 -5.23
CA ILE A 48 1.34 7.20 -6.23
C ILE A 48 0.20 7.36 -7.25
N PHE A 49 -0.89 8.03 -6.86
CA PHE A 49 -2.05 8.28 -7.71
C PHE A 49 -1.76 9.40 -8.71
N GLU A 50 -1.23 10.54 -8.23
CA GLU A 50 -0.81 11.63 -9.11
C GLU A 50 0.26 11.15 -10.09
N LEU A 51 1.24 10.38 -9.61
CA LEU A 51 2.28 9.84 -10.45
C LEU A 51 1.73 8.97 -11.58
N ALA A 52 0.79 8.07 -11.28
CA ALA A 52 0.19 7.21 -12.29
C ALA A 52 -0.73 7.96 -13.25
N ASN A 53 -1.41 9.01 -12.79
CA ASN A 53 -2.24 9.85 -13.64
C ASN A 53 -1.43 10.62 -14.70
N HIS A 54 -0.18 10.96 -14.41
CA HIS A 54 0.70 11.72 -15.31
C HIS A 54 1.63 10.85 -16.17
N ASP A 55 1.76 9.55 -15.88
CA ASP A 55 2.70 8.64 -16.54
C ASP A 55 2.01 7.31 -16.88
N GLU A 56 1.56 7.18 -18.13
CA GLU A 56 0.83 6.01 -18.63
C GLU A 56 1.61 4.70 -18.45
N SER A 57 2.95 4.76 -18.57
CA SER A 57 3.81 3.59 -18.38
C SER A 57 3.79 3.11 -16.93
N ILE A 58 3.80 4.04 -15.97
CA ILE A 58 3.71 3.75 -14.55
C ILE A 58 2.32 3.21 -14.21
N LEU A 59 1.26 3.81 -14.74
CA LEU A 59 -0.10 3.33 -14.57
C LEU A 59 -0.22 1.88 -15.05
N LYS A 60 0.20 1.60 -16.29
CA LYS A 60 0.10 0.25 -16.87
C LYS A 60 0.87 -0.80 -16.07
N GLN A 61 2.07 -0.46 -15.59
CA GLN A 61 2.89 -1.38 -14.79
C GLN A 61 2.31 -1.63 -13.38
N ASN A 62 1.54 -0.69 -12.85
CA ASN A 62 1.08 -0.71 -11.46
C ASN A 62 -0.44 -0.77 -11.32
N GLN A 63 -1.18 -0.92 -12.41
CA GLN A 63 -2.63 -0.77 -12.48
C GLN A 63 -3.34 -1.54 -11.37
N LYS A 64 -3.11 -2.85 -11.27
CA LYS A 64 -3.73 -3.71 -10.25
C LYS A 64 -3.48 -3.21 -8.82
N PHE A 65 -2.28 -2.70 -8.55
CA PHE A 65 -1.94 -2.19 -7.23
C PHE A 65 -2.60 -0.85 -6.96
N ILE A 66 -2.69 0.02 -7.96
CA ILE A 66 -3.33 1.33 -7.82
C ILE A 66 -4.83 1.18 -7.58
N GLU A 67 -5.49 0.31 -8.34
CA GLU A 67 -6.90 -0.03 -8.15
C GLU A 67 -7.14 -0.62 -6.75
N HIS A 68 -6.27 -1.54 -6.31
CA HIS A 68 -6.33 -2.10 -4.97
C HIS A 68 -6.11 -1.04 -3.88
N ALA A 69 -5.12 -0.16 -4.07
CA ALA A 69 -4.81 0.91 -3.12
C ALA A 69 -5.97 1.91 -3.01
N ASP A 70 -6.57 2.32 -4.14
CA ASP A 70 -7.73 3.21 -4.15
C ASP A 70 -8.90 2.62 -3.34
N HIS A 71 -9.25 1.37 -3.62
CA HIS A 71 -10.30 0.67 -2.88
C HIS A 71 -10.01 0.60 -1.38
N LEU A 72 -8.77 0.24 -1.03
CA LEU A 72 -8.31 0.14 0.35
C LEU A 72 -8.38 1.48 1.08
N PHE A 73 -7.96 2.59 0.46
CA PHE A 73 -8.06 3.91 1.09
C PHE A 73 -9.51 4.38 1.22
N GLN A 74 -10.39 4.03 0.28
CA GLN A 74 -11.83 4.30 0.39
C GLN A 74 -12.46 3.53 1.55
N GLU A 75 -12.13 2.25 1.73
CA GLU A 75 -12.59 1.45 2.87
C GLU A 75 -12.10 2.03 4.20
N LEU A 76 -10.82 2.42 4.29
CA LEU A 76 -10.27 3.07 5.47
C LEU A 76 -11.01 4.38 5.79
N ALA A 77 -11.22 5.22 4.78
CA ALA A 77 -11.93 6.49 4.95
C ALA A 77 -13.36 6.28 5.48
N ASN A 78 -14.04 5.23 5.02
CA ASN A 78 -15.39 4.88 5.48
C ASN A 78 -15.41 4.31 6.90
N LYS A 79 -14.37 3.58 7.32
CA LYS A 79 -14.25 3.07 8.71
C LYS A 79 -13.92 4.16 9.74
N THR A 80 -13.36 5.28 9.30
CA THR A 80 -13.02 6.42 10.17
C THR A 80 -14.10 7.50 10.25
N LYS A 81 -15.18 7.39 9.46
CA LYS A 81 -16.36 8.24 9.56
C LYS A 81 -17.34 7.69 10.59
#